data_AF-A0A4R6IFB9-F1
#
_entry.id   AF-A0A4R6IFB9-F1
#
_cell.length_a   1.000
_cell.length_b   1.000
_cell.length_c   1.000
_cell.angle_alpha   90.00
_cell.angle_beta   90.00
_cell.angle_gamma   90.00
#
_symmetry.space_group_name_H-M   'P 1'
#
loop_
_entity.id
_entity.type
_entity.pdbx_description
1 polymer ?
#
loop_
_entity_poly.entity_id
_entity_poly.type
_entity_poly.pdbx_seq_one_letter_code
_entity_poly.pdbx_strand_id
1 'polypeptide(L)'
;MNKLIYILILLCCSKILFAQKTRQDSILNIARIDVKRHKISRKAFAIFRKDRGNFSSDYLKPDSSTTSDFTLLKDSGYVQAYRAGMYKKTRTRRTTGHYILLGGAIYTAASLIAALVIIIALANGFN
;
A
#
# COMPACT_ATOMS: atom_id res chain seq x y z
N MET A 1 -18.49 -56.49 -7.84
CA MET A 1 -17.23 -55.77 -7.52
C MET A 1 -16.90 -54.61 -8.46
N ASN A 2 -17.38 -54.60 -9.71
CA ASN A 2 -16.95 -53.60 -10.70
C ASN A 2 -17.46 -52.16 -10.45
N LYS A 3 -18.60 -51.97 -9.76
CA LYS A 3 -19.16 -50.62 -9.51
C LYS A 3 -18.40 -49.80 -8.45
N LEU A 4 -17.73 -50.45 -7.51
CA LEU A 4 -16.92 -49.77 -6.47
C LEU A 4 -15.64 -49.14 -7.05
N ILE A 5 -15.07 -49.76 -8.08
CA ILE A 5 -13.86 -49.26 -8.76
C ILE A 5 -14.15 -47.93 -9.48
N TYR A 6 -15.30 -47.81 -10.15
CA TYR A 6 -15.70 -46.56 -10.81
C TYR A 6 -15.92 -45.41 -9.82
N ILE A 7 -16.48 -45.70 -8.64
CA ILE A 7 -16.68 -44.69 -7.58
C ILE A 7 -15.32 -44.22 -7.04
N LEU A 8 -14.36 -45.12 -6.86
CA LEU A 8 -13.01 -44.77 -6.38
C LEU A 8 -12.24 -43.90 -7.40
N ILE A 9 -12.39 -44.19 -8.69
CA ILE A 9 -11.78 -43.41 -9.79
C ILE A 9 -12.41 -42.00 -9.87
N LEU A 10 -13.73 -41.88 -9.73
CA LEU A 10 -14.40 -40.57 -9.70
C LEU A 10 -13.95 -39.72 -8.49
N LEU A 11 -13.74 -40.37 -7.34
CA LEU A 11 -13.26 -39.70 -6.12
C LEU A 11 -11.81 -39.21 -6.26
N CYS A 12 -10.94 -40.00 -6.92
CA CYS A 12 -9.55 -39.60 -7.19
C CYS A 12 -9.44 -38.44 -8.18
N CYS A 13 -10.27 -38.40 -9.23
CA CYS A 13 -10.27 -37.30 -10.20
C CYS A 13 -10.76 -35.96 -9.61
N SER A 14 -11.57 -35.99 -8.55
CA SER A 14 -12.10 -34.77 -7.92
C SER A 14 -11.05 -33.94 -7.16
N LYS A 15 -9.87 -34.50 -6.88
CA LYS A 15 -8.82 -33.88 -6.06
C LYS A 15 -7.75 -33.10 -6.84
N ILE A 16 -7.78 -33.10 -8.18
CA ILE A 16 -6.70 -32.52 -9.01
C ILE A 16 -7.13 -31.22 -9.72
N LEU A 17 -8.14 -30.51 -9.22
CA LEU A 17 -8.34 -29.12 -9.62
C LEU A 17 -7.36 -28.21 -8.86
N PHE A 18 -6.09 -28.23 -9.27
CA PHE A 18 -5.23 -27.07 -9.10
C PHE A 18 -5.76 -25.97 -10.03
N ALA A 19 -6.77 -25.26 -9.57
CA ALA A 19 -7.27 -24.05 -10.22
C ALA A 19 -6.07 -23.12 -10.49
N GLN A 20 -5.81 -22.84 -11.77
CA GLN A 20 -4.67 -22.05 -12.25
C GLN A 20 -4.71 -20.61 -11.69
N LYS A 21 -4.20 -20.39 -10.47
CA LYS A 21 -3.99 -19.05 -9.88
C LYS A 21 -2.65 -18.42 -10.25
N THR A 22 -1.71 -19.20 -10.79
CA THR A 22 -0.33 -18.80 -11.03
C THR A 22 -0.20 -17.55 -11.92
N ARG A 23 -1.02 -17.44 -12.97
CA ARG A 23 -0.98 -16.29 -13.89
C ARG A 23 -1.53 -15.01 -13.24
N GLN A 24 -2.59 -15.14 -12.44
CA GLN A 24 -3.20 -13.99 -11.76
C GLN A 24 -2.30 -13.46 -10.65
N ASP A 25 -1.61 -14.36 -9.93
CA ASP A 25 -0.64 -14.00 -8.90
C ASP A 25 0.59 -13.30 -9.49
N SER A 26 1.05 -13.68 -10.69
CA SER A 26 2.16 -13.00 -11.36
C SER A 26 1.78 -11.56 -11.77
N ILE A 27 0.59 -11.37 -12.35
CA ILE A 27 0.07 -10.05 -12.75
C ILE A 27 -0.09 -9.12 -11.55
N LEU A 28 -0.65 -9.63 -10.44
CA LEU A 28 -0.77 -8.90 -9.18
C LEU A 28 0.59 -8.46 -8.64
N ASN A 29 1.60 -9.32 -8.76
CA ASN A 29 2.94 -9.00 -8.30
C ASN A 29 3.60 -7.93 -9.17
N ILE A 30 3.45 -8.00 -10.50
CA ILE A 30 3.94 -6.97 -11.43
C ILE A 30 3.29 -5.62 -11.09
N ALA A 31 1.96 -5.59 -10.95
CA ALA A 31 1.24 -4.37 -10.55
C ALA A 31 1.78 -3.78 -9.24
N ARG A 32 2.07 -4.61 -8.23
CA ARG A 32 2.66 -4.14 -6.95
C ARG A 32 4.05 -3.54 -7.13
N ILE A 33 4.89 -4.13 -8.00
CA ILE A 33 6.24 -3.62 -8.28
C ILE A 33 6.15 -2.26 -8.96
N ASP A 34 5.30 -2.13 -9.96
CA ASP A 34 5.11 -0.88 -10.71
C ASP A 34 4.55 0.23 -9.82
N VAL A 35 3.55 -0.09 -8.97
CA VAL A 35 3.04 0.81 -7.93
C VAL A 35 4.15 1.29 -7.00
N LYS A 36 5.12 0.44 -6.62
CA LYS A 36 6.22 0.85 -5.72
C LYS A 36 7.17 1.82 -6.41
N ARG A 37 7.46 1.61 -7.69
CA ARG A 37 8.36 2.46 -8.49
C ARG A 37 7.77 3.84 -8.75
N HIS A 38 6.47 3.92 -9.04
CA HIS A 38 5.85 5.18 -9.43
C HIS A 38 5.23 5.95 -8.27
N LYS A 39 5.31 7.27 -8.34
CA LYS A 39 4.66 8.18 -7.40
C LYS A 39 3.72 9.06 -8.18
N ILE A 40 2.52 9.27 -7.63
CA ILE A 40 1.57 10.24 -8.17
C ILE A 40 2.23 11.64 -8.21
N SER A 41 1.98 12.37 -9.30
CA SER A 41 2.51 13.72 -9.49
C SER A 41 2.03 14.67 -8.38
N ARG A 42 2.77 15.76 -8.14
CA ARG A 42 2.39 16.73 -7.08
C ARG A 42 1.02 17.36 -7.35
N LYS A 43 0.71 17.67 -8.62
CA LYS A 43 -0.59 18.23 -9.04
C LYS A 43 -1.73 17.25 -8.80
N ALA A 44 -1.57 16.00 -9.24
CA ALA A 44 -2.58 14.97 -9.04
C ALA A 44 -2.75 14.60 -7.55
N PHE A 45 -1.66 14.60 -6.78
CA PHE A 45 -1.74 14.42 -5.34
C PHE A 45 -2.51 15.55 -4.65
N ALA A 46 -2.34 16.80 -5.10
CA ALA A 46 -3.11 17.92 -4.58
C ALA A 46 -4.61 17.76 -4.84
N ILE A 47 -4.99 17.26 -6.02
CA ILE A 47 -6.39 16.95 -6.37
C ILE A 47 -6.91 15.80 -5.51
N PHE A 48 -6.18 14.69 -5.41
CA PHE A 48 -6.52 13.55 -4.57
C PHE A 48 -6.72 13.93 -3.09
N ARG A 49 -5.97 14.92 -2.58
CA ARG A 49 -6.15 15.39 -1.20
C ARG A 49 -7.47 16.12 -0.99
N LYS A 50 -8.02 16.77 -2.02
CA LYS A 50 -9.33 17.44 -1.95
C LYS A 50 -10.46 16.40 -1.94
N ASP A 51 -10.29 15.31 -2.67
CA ASP A 51 -11.24 14.20 -2.72
C ASP A 51 -10.52 12.86 -2.58
N ARG A 52 -10.36 12.42 -1.33
CA ARG A 52 -9.70 11.15 -1.00
C ARG A 52 -10.61 9.94 -1.25
N GLY A 53 -11.90 10.14 -1.53
CA GLY A 53 -12.86 9.07 -1.79
C GLY A 53 -12.77 8.55 -3.22
N ASN A 54 -12.24 9.35 -4.15
CA ASN A 54 -12.25 9.03 -5.57
C ASN A 54 -11.17 8.01 -5.98
N PHE A 55 -11.51 6.73 -5.77
CA PHE A 55 -10.74 5.57 -6.20
C PHE A 55 -10.66 5.43 -7.74
N SER A 56 -11.73 5.83 -8.44
CA SER A 56 -11.90 5.64 -9.88
C SER A 56 -11.31 6.78 -10.71
N SER A 57 -10.55 7.66 -10.09
CA SER A 57 -9.88 8.78 -10.74
C SER A 57 -8.84 8.34 -11.76
N ASP A 58 -8.67 9.15 -12.80
CA ASP A 58 -7.73 8.85 -13.90
C ASP A 58 -6.28 8.95 -13.46
N TYR A 59 -5.97 9.79 -12.48
CA TYR A 59 -4.61 9.93 -11.96
C TYR A 59 -4.10 8.73 -11.14
N LEU A 60 -4.95 7.73 -10.89
CA LEU A 60 -4.56 6.44 -10.30
C LEU A 60 -4.46 5.33 -11.35
N LYS A 61 -4.82 5.58 -12.61
CA LYS A 61 -4.69 4.60 -13.69
C LYS A 61 -3.21 4.41 -14.07
N PRO A 62 -2.81 3.19 -14.44
CA PRO A 62 -1.54 2.98 -15.12
C PRO A 62 -1.60 3.56 -16.54
N ASP A 63 -0.45 4.00 -17.03
CA ASP A 63 -0.21 4.55 -18.35
C ASP A 63 1.12 4.01 -18.90
N SER A 64 1.51 4.46 -20.10
CA SER A 64 2.76 4.06 -20.75
C SER A 64 4.02 4.48 -19.97
N SER A 65 3.93 5.45 -19.07
CA SER A 65 5.05 5.90 -18.26
C SER A 65 5.20 5.15 -16.94
N THR A 66 4.19 4.38 -16.56
CA THR A 66 4.07 3.78 -15.22
C THR A 66 4.00 2.26 -15.20
N THR A 67 3.85 1.63 -16.36
CA THR A 67 3.81 0.16 -16.50
C THR A 67 5.15 -0.34 -17.03
N SER A 68 5.63 -1.48 -16.55
CA SER A 68 6.81 -2.13 -17.14
C SER A 68 6.50 -2.84 -18.46
N ASP A 69 5.24 -3.24 -18.65
CA ASP A 69 4.76 -3.95 -19.84
C ASP A 69 3.46 -3.31 -20.35
N PHE A 70 3.48 -2.85 -21.59
CA PHE A 70 2.36 -2.16 -22.24
C PHE A 70 1.17 -3.10 -22.51
N THR A 71 1.42 -4.40 -22.67
CA THR A 71 0.35 -5.37 -22.92
C THR A 71 -0.60 -5.49 -21.72
N LEU A 72 -0.09 -5.25 -20.51
CA LEU A 72 -0.84 -5.29 -19.25
C LEU A 72 -1.83 -4.12 -19.11
N LEU A 73 -1.68 -3.02 -19.86
CA LEU A 73 -2.63 -1.91 -19.82
C LEU A 73 -4.03 -2.31 -20.30
N LYS A 74 -4.13 -3.38 -21.10
CA LYS A 74 -5.41 -3.93 -21.56
C LYS A 74 -5.98 -4.96 -20.58
N ASP A 75 -5.19 -5.42 -19.62
CA ASP A 75 -5.61 -6.39 -18.61
C ASP A 75 -6.35 -5.68 -17.46
N SER A 76 -7.63 -6.02 -17.29
CA SER A 76 -8.48 -5.39 -16.27
C SER A 76 -8.06 -5.75 -14.85
N GLY A 77 -7.52 -6.95 -14.64
CA GLY A 77 -7.00 -7.40 -13.36
C GLY A 77 -5.74 -6.61 -12.95
N TYR A 78 -4.83 -6.40 -13.90
CA TYR A 78 -3.67 -5.53 -13.72
C TYR A 78 -4.08 -4.10 -13.38
N VAL A 79 -4.94 -3.47 -14.20
CA VAL A 79 -5.37 -2.08 -14.02
C VAL A 79 -6.04 -1.87 -12.66
N GLN A 80 -6.89 -2.81 -12.24
CA GLN A 80 -7.53 -2.75 -10.92
C GLN A 80 -6.51 -2.92 -9.78
N ALA A 81 -5.60 -3.88 -9.90
CA ALA A 81 -4.56 -4.12 -8.91
C ALA A 81 -3.63 -2.91 -8.75
N TYR A 82 -3.22 -2.30 -9.87
CA TYR A 82 -2.40 -1.11 -9.90
C TYR A 82 -3.13 0.07 -9.23
N ARG A 83 -4.40 0.31 -9.59
CA ARG A 83 -5.23 1.34 -8.95
C ARG A 83 -5.37 1.15 -7.45
N ALA A 84 -5.65 -0.08 -7.01
CA ALA A 84 -5.73 -0.42 -5.59
C ALA A 84 -4.44 -0.12 -4.85
N GLY A 85 -3.30 -0.52 -5.43
CA GLY A 85 -1.98 -0.24 -4.89
C GLY A 85 -1.68 1.26 -4.83
N MET A 86 -1.93 2.00 -5.92
CA MET A 86 -1.69 3.44 -6.00
C MET A 86 -2.58 4.22 -5.05
N TYR A 87 -3.86 3.86 -4.92
CA TYR A 87 -4.78 4.47 -3.96
C TYR A 87 -4.26 4.30 -2.54
N LYS A 88 -3.94 3.07 -2.13
CA LYS A 88 -3.40 2.77 -0.79
C LYS A 88 -2.12 3.54 -0.52
N LYS A 89 -1.16 3.48 -1.45
CA LYS A 89 0.14 4.18 -1.35
C LYS A 89 -0.04 5.69 -1.23
N THR A 90 -0.98 6.25 -1.99
CA THR A 90 -1.24 7.70 -2.00
C THR A 90 -1.97 8.14 -0.74
N ARG A 91 -2.94 7.34 -0.25
CA ARG A 91 -3.69 7.63 0.98
C ARG A 91 -2.81 7.61 2.23
N THR A 92 -1.82 6.72 2.30
CA THR A 92 -0.89 6.63 3.44
C THR A 92 0.29 7.59 3.34
N ARG A 93 0.44 8.31 2.22
CA ARG A 93 1.54 9.25 2.01
C ARG A 93 1.46 10.41 3.02
N ARG A 94 2.44 10.47 3.92
CA ARG A 94 2.63 11.61 4.83
C ARG A 94 3.33 12.75 4.10
N THR A 95 2.98 13.98 4.46
CA THR A 95 3.62 15.20 3.96
C THR A 95 4.74 15.64 4.90
N THR A 96 5.67 16.44 4.41
CA THR A 96 6.74 17.06 5.22
C THR A 96 6.18 17.77 6.46
N GLY A 97 5.02 18.43 6.34
CA GLY A 97 4.36 19.08 7.47
C GLY A 97 3.97 18.12 8.61
N HIS A 98 3.62 16.86 8.30
CA HIS A 98 3.33 15.88 9.35
C HIS A 98 4.58 15.53 10.15
N TYR A 99 5.73 15.42 9.49
CA TYR A 99 7.01 15.16 10.14
C TYR A 99 7.50 16.35 10.95
N ILE A 100 7.34 17.58 10.44
CA ILE A 100 7.69 18.79 11.17
C ILE A 100 6.85 18.92 12.45
N LEU A 101 5.53 18.67 12.36
CA LEU A 101 4.65 18.76 13.51
C LEU A 101 5.00 17.73 14.60
N LEU A 102 5.26 16.47 14.21
CA LEU A 102 5.69 15.43 15.15
C LEU A 102 7.04 15.75 15.78
N GLY A 103 8.03 16.16 14.97
CA GLY A 103 9.35 16.53 15.46
C GLY A 103 9.29 17.73 16.41
N GLY A 104 8.51 18.75 16.07
CA GLY A 104 8.27 19.91 16.93
C GLY A 104 7.62 19.54 18.26
N ALA A 105 6.57 18.70 18.24
CA ALA A 105 5.89 18.27 19.47
C ALA A 105 6.80 17.45 20.41
N ILE A 106 7.67 16.60 19.85
CA ILE A 106 8.64 15.83 20.65
C ILE A 106 9.69 16.78 21.26
N TYR A 107 10.20 17.70 20.46
CA TYR A 107 11.20 18.67 20.91
C TYR A 107 10.68 19.56 22.05
N THR A 108 9.45 20.08 21.92
CA THR A 108 8.85 20.93 22.96
C THR A 108 8.59 20.14 24.25
N ALA A 109 8.09 18.91 24.15
CA ALA A 109 7.87 18.05 25.31
C ALA A 109 9.19 17.73 26.04
N ALA A 110 10.24 17.35 25.30
CA ALA A 110 11.55 17.07 25.87
C ALA A 110 12.16 18.29 26.56
N SER A 111 12.05 19.47 25.92
CA SER A 111 12.57 20.73 26.48
C SER A 111 11.86 21.12 27.78
N LEU A 112 10.54 20.93 27.86
CA LEU A 112 9.77 21.20 29.07
C LEU A 112 10.17 20.28 30.23
N ILE A 113 10.33 18.98 29.95
CA ILE A 113 10.77 18.01 30.97
C ILE A 113 12.16 18.37 31.47
N ALA A 114 13.11 18.65 30.58
CA ALA A 114 14.46 19.03 30.96
C ALA A 114 14.47 20.30 31.82
N ALA A 115 13.70 21.33 31.44
CA ALA A 115 13.57 22.56 32.22
C ALA A 115 12.97 22.28 33.60
N LEU A 116 11.93 21.45 33.70
CA LEU A 116 11.31 21.08 34.98
C LEU A 116 12.30 20.36 35.90
N VAL A 117 13.08 19.42 35.36
CA VAL A 117 14.12 18.69 36.12
C VAL A 117 15.17 19.65 36.64
N ILE A 118 15.62 20.60 35.83
CA ILE A 118 16.59 21.62 36.25
C ILE A 118 16.01 22.48 37.38
N ILE A 119 14.76 22.93 37.26
CA ILE A 119 14.09 23.73 38.31
C ILE A 119 14.00 22.93 39.62
N ILE A 120 13.61 21.66 39.55
CA ILE A 120 13.50 20.79 40.74
C ILE A 120 14.88 20.54 41.36
N ALA A 121 15.92 20.30 40.55
CA ALA A 121 17.28 20.10 41.04
C ALA A 121 17.82 21.34 41.77
N LEU A 122 17.60 22.53 41.18
CA LEU A 122 17.96 23.81 41.79
C LEU A 122 17.16 24.08 43.09
N ALA A 123 15.86 23.77 43.09
CA ALA A 123 15.00 23.96 44.27
C ALA A 123 15.35 23.02 45.43
N ASN A 124 15.83 21.80 45.14
CA ASN A 124 16.24 20.82 46.14
C ASN A 124 17.70 20.98 46.62
N GLY A 125 18.40 22.04 46.17
CA GLY A 125 19.71 22.39 46.69
C GLY A 125 20.85 21.46 46.25
N PHE A 126 20.79 20.91 45.04
CA PHE A 126 21.98 20.31 44.43
C PHE A 126 22.97 21.44 44.04
N ASN A 127 24.07 21.55 44.81
CA ASN A 127 25.35 22.13 44.37
C ASN A 127 26.08 21.13 43.47
#